data_AF-M1TD77-F1
#
_entry.id   AF-M1TD77-F1
#
_cell.length_a   1.000
_cell.length_b   1.000
_cell.length_c   1.000
_cell.angle_alpha   90.00
_cell.angle_beta   90.00
_cell.angle_gamma   90.00
#
_symmetry.space_group_name_H-M   'P 1'
#
loop_
_entity.id
_entity.type
_entity.pdbx_description
1 polymer ?
#
loop_
_entity_poly.entity_id
_entity_poly.type
_entity_poly.pdbx_seq_one_letter_code
_entity_poly.pdbx_strand_id
1 'polypeptide(L)'
;RLSWEIFENTLLEQAIQGVDYFTIHAGLLLKYIPMTSNRVTGIVSRGGSIMAKWCLSHHKENFLYKNFEKICKICATYDISLSLGDGLRPGSIHDANDQAQFAELYTLGELTKIAWKYHVQVMIEGPGHVPIDKIKKNMTEQLKHCHEAPFYT
;
A
#
# COMPACT_ATOMS: atom_id res chain seq x y z
N ARG A 1 19.01 7.68 6.01
CA ARG A 1 18.67 7.54 4.57
C ARG A 1 17.90 6.23 4.41
N LEU A 2 16.82 6.19 3.63
CA LEU A 2 16.06 4.97 3.39
C LEU A 2 16.58 4.28 2.11
N SER A 3 16.80 2.98 2.16
CA SER A 3 17.20 2.14 1.03
C SER A 3 16.59 0.74 1.18
N TRP A 4 16.67 -0.08 0.11
CA TRP A 4 16.19 -1.46 0.16
C TRP A 4 16.93 -2.27 1.24
N GLU A 5 18.24 -2.13 1.35
CA GLU A 5 19.07 -2.92 2.28
C GLU A 5 18.69 -2.65 3.74
N ILE A 6 18.44 -1.39 4.09
CA ILE A 6 17.99 -1.03 5.45
C ILE A 6 16.58 -1.58 5.70
N PHE A 7 15.70 -1.51 4.71
CA PHE A 7 14.33 -2.01 4.83
C PHE A 7 14.28 -3.53 4.97
N GLU A 8 15.05 -4.26 4.15
CA GLU A 8 15.18 -5.72 4.19
C GLU A 8 15.68 -6.19 5.56
N ASN A 9 16.72 -5.56 6.11
CA ASN A 9 17.19 -5.88 7.45
C ASN A 9 16.12 -5.63 8.51
N THR A 10 15.35 -4.53 8.39
CA THR A 10 14.26 -4.22 9.33
C THR A 10 13.16 -5.28 9.28
N LEU A 11 12.80 -5.77 8.08
CA LEU A 11 11.82 -6.84 7.93
C LEU A 11 12.30 -8.13 8.60
N LEU A 12 13.57 -8.50 8.41
CA LEU A 12 14.15 -9.70 9.01
C LEU A 12 14.19 -9.60 10.55
N GLU A 13 14.62 -8.45 11.08
CA GLU A 13 14.65 -8.20 12.52
C GLU A 13 13.25 -8.32 13.15
N GLN A 14 12.23 -7.72 12.52
CA GLN A 14 10.84 -7.79 13.01
C GLN A 14 10.23 -9.18 12.83
N ALA A 15 10.57 -9.88 11.75
CA ALA A 15 10.13 -11.25 11.52
C ALA A 15 10.64 -12.21 12.61
N ILE A 16 11.91 -12.08 12.99
CA ILE A 16 12.52 -12.86 14.08
C ILE A 16 11.84 -12.56 15.43
N GLN A 17 11.35 -11.34 15.63
CA GLN A 17 10.61 -10.96 16.84
C GLN A 17 9.17 -11.49 16.88
N GLY A 18 8.66 -12.04 15.78
CA GLY A 18 7.31 -12.62 15.72
C GLY A 18 6.23 -11.58 15.42
N VAL A 19 6.51 -10.56 14.61
CA VAL A 19 5.45 -9.68 14.07
C VAL A 19 4.56 -10.46 13.11
N ASP A 20 3.25 -10.48 13.36
CA ASP A 20 2.29 -11.31 12.60
C ASP A 20 1.89 -10.74 11.23
N TYR A 21 1.95 -9.41 11.08
CA TYR A 21 1.67 -8.76 9.79
C TYR A 21 2.44 -7.46 9.59
N PHE A 22 2.76 -7.14 8.34
CA PHE A 22 3.39 -5.87 7.98
C PHE A 22 2.46 -4.99 7.14
N THR A 23 2.31 -3.72 7.55
CA THR A 23 1.78 -2.68 6.67
C THR A 23 2.86 -2.19 5.71
N ILE A 24 2.73 -2.55 4.42
CA ILE A 24 3.69 -2.22 3.37
C ILE A 24 3.03 -1.32 2.31
N HIS A 25 3.54 -0.10 2.18
CA HIS A 25 3.06 0.91 1.23
C HIS A 25 3.68 0.72 -0.17
N ALA A 26 3.51 -0.48 -0.74
CA ALA A 26 4.05 -0.82 -2.06
C ALA A 26 3.16 -0.37 -3.23
N GLY A 27 1.91 0.04 -2.99
CA GLY A 27 0.99 0.52 -4.03
C GLY A 27 1.22 1.97 -4.47
N LEU A 28 1.92 2.78 -3.67
CA LEU A 28 2.24 4.15 -4.02
C LEU A 28 3.37 4.19 -5.05
N LEU A 29 3.00 4.34 -6.32
CA LEU A 29 3.95 4.44 -7.42
C LEU A 29 4.32 5.91 -7.72
N LEU A 30 5.53 6.13 -8.23
CA LEU A 30 6.04 7.46 -8.59
C LEU A 30 5.06 8.22 -9.50
N LYS A 31 4.44 7.51 -10.46
CA LYS A 31 3.45 8.08 -11.40
C LYS A 31 2.15 8.55 -10.74
N TYR A 32 1.82 8.09 -9.53
CA TYR A 32 0.60 8.48 -8.82
C TYR A 32 0.77 9.74 -7.97
N ILE A 33 2.00 10.08 -7.58
CA ILE A 33 2.27 11.24 -6.73
C ILE A 33 1.73 12.55 -7.32
N PRO A 34 1.87 12.85 -8.63
CA PRO A 34 1.28 14.06 -9.21
C PRO A 34 -0.25 14.13 -9.12
N MET A 35 -0.93 12.99 -9.02
CA MET A 35 -2.40 12.93 -8.91
C MET A 35 -2.90 13.53 -7.58
N THR A 36 -2.05 13.59 -6.55
CA THR A 36 -2.41 14.18 -5.25
C THR A 36 -2.17 15.68 -5.18
N SER A 37 -1.66 16.32 -6.24
CA SER A 37 -1.33 17.75 -6.25
C SER A 37 -2.53 18.67 -6.06
N ASN A 38 -3.72 18.21 -6.48
CA ASN A 38 -4.97 18.97 -6.36
C ASN A 38 -5.80 18.58 -5.12
N ARG A 39 -5.27 17.73 -4.24
CA ARG A 39 -5.96 17.37 -3.00
C ARG A 39 -5.94 18.52 -2.01
N VAL A 40 -7.02 18.65 -1.24
CA VAL A 40 -7.08 19.62 -0.14
C VAL A 40 -6.12 19.24 0.98
N THR A 41 -5.99 17.95 1.28
CA THR A 41 -5.13 17.44 2.37
C THR A 41 -3.89 16.70 1.91
N GLY A 42 -3.66 16.60 0.59
CA GLY A 42 -2.48 15.94 0.03
C GLY A 42 -2.38 14.45 0.39
N ILE A 43 -1.18 14.02 0.80
CA ILE A 43 -0.88 12.66 1.25
C ILE A 43 -0.86 12.65 2.78
N VAL A 44 -1.89 12.06 3.40
CA VAL A 44 -2.02 12.00 4.87
C VAL A 44 -1.49 10.72 5.50
N SER A 45 -1.18 9.70 4.69
CA SER A 45 -0.50 8.50 5.19
C SER A 45 0.93 8.84 5.59
N ARG A 46 1.32 8.50 6.83
CA ARG A 46 2.71 8.65 7.28
C ARG A 46 3.66 7.78 6.45
N GLY A 47 3.33 6.50 6.24
CA GLY A 47 4.14 5.61 5.43
C GLY A 47 4.13 6.03 3.96
N GLY A 48 2.96 6.38 3.42
CA GLY A 48 2.81 6.90 2.06
C GLY A 48 3.64 8.16 1.81
N SER A 49 3.59 9.16 2.71
CA SER A 49 4.36 10.40 2.56
C SER A 49 5.88 10.19 2.63
N ILE A 50 6.36 9.24 3.46
CA ILE A 50 7.77 8.83 3.48
C ILE A 50 8.17 8.26 2.11
N MET A 51 7.37 7.36 1.55
CA MET A 51 7.64 6.75 0.25
C MET A 51 7.54 7.74 -0.91
N ALA A 52 6.57 8.64 -0.88
CA ALA A 52 6.44 9.71 -1.87
C ALA A 52 7.68 10.62 -1.88
N LYS A 53 8.13 11.07 -0.70
CA LYS A 53 9.36 11.86 -0.55
C LYS A 53 10.58 11.10 -1.07
N TRP A 54 10.69 9.81 -0.79
CA TRP A 54 11.78 8.98 -1.28
C TRP A 54 11.78 8.90 -2.82
N CYS A 55 10.62 8.64 -3.43
CA CYS A 55 10.47 8.53 -4.88
C CYS A 55 10.83 9.84 -5.60
N LEU A 56 10.34 10.97 -5.09
CA LEU A 56 10.62 12.31 -5.64
C LEU A 56 12.09 12.71 -5.49
N SER A 57 12.69 12.47 -4.31
CA SER A 57 14.10 12.84 -4.08
C SER A 57 15.09 12.06 -4.95
N HIS A 58 14.76 10.82 -5.32
CA HIS A 58 15.62 9.99 -6.17
C HIS A 58 15.18 9.94 -7.63
N HIS A 59 14.00 10.48 -7.96
CA HIS A 59 13.32 10.31 -9.25
C HIS A 59 13.30 8.83 -9.68
N LYS A 60 12.97 7.94 -8.74
CA LYS A 60 12.93 6.49 -8.94
C LYS A 60 11.60 5.93 -8.46
N GLU A 61 11.18 4.86 -9.11
CA GLU A 61 10.01 4.08 -8.67
C GLU A 61 10.22 3.52 -7.26
N ASN A 62 9.12 3.40 -6.52
CA ASN A 62 9.03 2.85 -5.18
C ASN A 62 9.81 1.54 -5.06
N PHE A 63 10.83 1.52 -4.19
CA PHE A 63 11.67 0.34 -4.04
C PHE A 63 10.94 -0.84 -3.38
N LEU A 64 9.86 -0.60 -2.63
CA LEU A 64 8.99 -1.64 -2.06
C LEU A 64 8.25 -2.37 -3.18
N TYR A 65 7.71 -1.62 -4.14
CA TYR A 65 7.10 -2.17 -5.35
C TYR A 65 8.11 -2.99 -6.15
N LYS A 66 9.29 -2.43 -6.43
CA LYS A 66 10.34 -3.10 -7.21
C LYS A 66 10.89 -4.38 -6.58
N ASN A 67 10.91 -4.47 -5.26
CA ASN A 67 11.41 -5.65 -4.53
C ASN A 67 10.27 -6.47 -3.91
N PHE A 68 9.03 -6.30 -4.37
CA PHE A 68 7.87 -6.89 -3.71
C PHE A 68 7.94 -8.43 -3.63
N GLU A 69 8.46 -9.11 -4.66
CA GLU A 69 8.70 -10.57 -4.61
C GLU A 69 9.70 -10.97 -3.51
N LYS A 70 10.72 -10.15 -3.22
CA LYS A 70 11.66 -10.42 -2.13
C LYS A 70 10.99 -10.26 -0.77
N ILE A 71 10.14 -9.22 -0.63
CA ILE A 71 9.31 -9.04 0.57
C ILE A 71 8.42 -10.27 0.78
N CYS A 72 7.78 -10.77 -0.29
CA CYS A 72 6.95 -11.97 -0.23
C CYS A 72 7.74 -13.20 0.22
N LYS A 73 8.97 -13.41 -0.26
CA LYS A 73 9.82 -14.53 0.17
C LYS A 73 10.16 -14.46 1.67
N ILE A 74 10.43 -13.27 2.19
CA ILE A 74 10.65 -13.08 3.63
C ILE A 74 9.37 -13.42 4.39
N CYS A 75 8.24 -12.85 4.00
CA CYS A 75 6.95 -13.08 4.65
C CYS A 75 6.54 -14.56 4.64
N ALA A 76 6.74 -15.25 3.52
CA ALA A 76 6.47 -16.69 3.39
C ALA A 76 7.36 -17.57 4.30
N THR A 77 8.58 -17.12 4.60
CA THR A 77 9.50 -17.88 5.47
C THR A 77 9.04 -17.87 6.93
N TYR A 78 8.40 -16.79 7.36
CA TYR A 78 8.03 -16.56 8.76
C TYR A 78 6.50 -16.55 8.99
N ASP A 79 5.70 -16.92 7.98
CA ASP A 79 4.23 -16.85 7.97
C ASP A 79 3.68 -15.48 8.40
N ILE A 80 4.25 -14.42 7.83
CA ILE A 80 3.83 -13.04 8.10
C ILE A 80 2.82 -12.62 7.04
N SER A 81 1.68 -12.11 7.48
CA SER A 81 0.66 -11.57 6.58
C SER A 81 1.06 -10.20 6.03
N LEU A 82 0.66 -9.89 4.81
CA LEU A 82 0.82 -8.55 4.23
C LEU A 82 -0.47 -7.75 4.38
N SER A 83 -0.40 -6.65 5.13
CA SER A 83 -1.38 -5.57 5.08
C SER A 83 -0.93 -4.58 4.03
N LEU A 84 -1.56 -4.62 2.85
CA LEU A 84 -1.17 -3.75 1.74
C LEU A 84 -1.69 -2.34 1.99
N GLY A 85 -0.76 -1.45 2.37
CA GLY A 85 -1.06 -0.13 2.93
C GLY A 85 -1.59 0.87 1.91
N ASP A 86 -2.49 1.74 2.38
CA ASP A 86 -3.19 2.76 1.61
C ASP A 86 -2.47 4.12 1.64
N GLY A 87 -1.28 4.16 1.04
CA GLY A 87 -0.41 5.35 1.02
C GLY A 87 -1.05 6.61 0.47
N LEU A 88 -2.06 6.48 -0.38
CA LEU A 88 -2.81 7.54 -1.04
C LEU A 88 -4.27 7.59 -0.57
N ARG A 89 -4.60 7.14 0.64
CA ARG A 89 -5.95 7.33 1.21
C ARG A 89 -6.37 8.80 1.30
N PRO A 90 -7.68 9.11 1.27
CA PRO A 90 -8.19 10.47 1.43
C PRO A 90 -8.09 10.93 2.88
N GLY A 91 -7.52 12.13 3.10
CA GLY A 91 -7.46 12.81 4.39
C GLY A 91 -8.61 13.79 4.64
N SER A 92 -9.50 13.96 3.66
CA SER A 92 -10.70 14.77 3.75
C SER A 92 -11.79 14.20 2.86
N ILE A 93 -13.05 14.54 3.15
CA ILE A 93 -14.19 14.15 2.32
C ILE A 93 -14.11 14.69 0.88
N HIS A 94 -13.37 15.80 0.67
CA HIS A 94 -13.15 16.38 -0.64
C HIS A 94 -12.29 15.47 -1.52
N ASP A 95 -11.30 14.82 -0.91
CA ASP A 95 -10.31 13.98 -1.60
C ASP A 95 -10.82 12.53 -1.77
N ALA A 96 -12.00 12.20 -1.23
CA ALA A 96 -12.56 10.86 -1.25
C ALA A 96 -12.94 10.37 -2.65
N ASN A 97 -12.51 9.14 -2.97
CA ASN A 97 -12.75 8.41 -4.23
C ASN A 97 -12.10 9.09 -5.45
N ASP A 98 -11.00 9.81 -5.23
CA ASP A 98 -10.25 10.45 -6.30
C ASP A 98 -9.40 9.45 -7.11
N GLN A 99 -8.74 9.97 -8.14
CA GLN A 99 -7.92 9.17 -9.04
C GLN A 99 -6.74 8.52 -8.31
N ALA A 100 -6.07 9.24 -7.40
CA ALA A 100 -4.88 8.75 -6.71
C ALA A 100 -5.22 7.55 -5.81
N GLN A 101 -6.32 7.64 -5.06
CA GLN A 101 -6.80 6.58 -4.19
C GLN A 101 -7.07 5.28 -4.97
N PHE A 102 -7.86 5.36 -6.05
CA PHE A 102 -8.21 4.16 -6.81
C PHE A 102 -7.03 3.61 -7.64
N ALA A 103 -6.15 4.48 -8.13
CA ALA A 103 -4.93 4.02 -8.81
C ALA A 103 -4.04 3.18 -7.90
N GLU A 104 -3.89 3.57 -6.63
CA GLU A 104 -3.22 2.74 -5.64
C GLU A 104 -3.99 1.45 -5.37
N LEU A 105 -5.30 1.50 -5.10
CA LEU A 105 -6.13 0.32 -4.83
C LEU A 105 -5.98 -0.76 -5.91
N TYR A 106 -6.02 -0.37 -7.19
CA TYR A 106 -5.87 -1.33 -8.29
C TYR A 106 -4.47 -1.96 -8.32
N THR A 107 -3.45 -1.17 -7.97
CA THR A 107 -2.08 -1.67 -7.82
C THR A 107 -2.00 -2.67 -6.65
N LEU A 108 -2.70 -2.43 -5.53
CA LEU A 108 -2.75 -3.39 -4.42
C LEU A 108 -3.38 -4.72 -4.85
N GLY A 109 -4.38 -4.70 -5.74
CA GLY A 109 -4.94 -5.90 -6.36
C GLY A 109 -3.92 -6.69 -7.19
N GLU A 110 -3.09 -6.01 -7.97
CA GLU A 110 -1.98 -6.65 -8.70
C GLU A 110 -0.96 -7.27 -7.74
N LEU A 111 -0.55 -6.53 -6.70
CA LEU A 111 0.37 -7.00 -5.68
C LEU A 111 -0.19 -8.20 -4.89
N THR A 112 -1.50 -8.23 -4.65
CA THR A 112 -2.18 -9.36 -4.01
C THR A 112 -1.97 -10.65 -4.80
N LYS A 113 -2.15 -10.62 -6.12
CA LYS A 113 -1.86 -11.79 -6.97
C LYS A 113 -0.40 -12.20 -6.92
N ILE A 114 0.53 -11.26 -6.81
CA ILE A 114 1.95 -11.57 -6.67
C ILE A 114 2.20 -12.28 -5.33
N ALA A 115 1.72 -11.73 -4.23
CA ALA A 115 1.87 -12.31 -2.89
C ALA A 115 1.27 -13.73 -2.80
N TRP A 116 0.10 -13.96 -3.40
CA TRP A 116 -0.53 -15.28 -3.45
C TRP A 116 0.27 -16.33 -4.23
N LYS A 117 1.10 -15.95 -5.23
CA LYS A 117 2.03 -16.89 -5.88
C LYS A 117 3.10 -17.42 -4.93
N TYR A 118 3.37 -16.70 -3.84
CA TYR A 118 4.30 -17.12 -2.78
C TYR A 118 3.57 -17.67 -1.55
N HIS A 119 2.26 -17.93 -1.65
CA HIS A 119 1.42 -18.38 -0.54
C HIS A 119 1.43 -17.45 0.68
N VAL A 120 1.66 -16.14 0.46
CA VAL A 120 1.60 -15.14 1.53
C VAL A 120 0.15 -14.68 1.73
N GLN A 121 -0.30 -14.65 2.98
CA GLN A 121 -1.62 -14.15 3.37
C GLN A 121 -1.69 -12.64 3.15
N VAL A 122 -2.82 -12.13 2.65
CA VAL A 122 -2.96 -10.71 2.27
C VAL A 122 -4.28 -10.15 2.77
N MET A 123 -4.23 -8.93 3.32
CA MET A 123 -5.36 -8.03 3.47
C MET A 123 -5.03 -6.67 2.83
N ILE A 124 -6.06 -5.94 2.43
CA ILE A 124 -5.95 -4.62 1.80
C ILE A 124 -6.32 -3.56 2.82
N GLU A 125 -5.52 -2.51 2.96
CA GLU A 125 -5.93 -1.32 3.71
C GLU A 125 -6.79 -0.41 2.81
N GLY A 126 -7.83 0.17 3.40
CA GLY A 126 -8.82 0.97 2.69
C GLY A 126 -8.97 2.38 3.25
N PRO A 127 -9.73 3.23 2.56
CA PRO A 127 -9.71 4.67 2.76
C PRO A 127 -10.15 5.12 4.14
N GLY A 128 -9.64 6.31 4.51
CA GLY A 128 -10.03 7.03 5.71
C GLY A 128 -11.28 7.89 5.53
N HIS A 129 -11.11 9.18 5.19
CA HIS A 129 -12.22 10.14 5.20
C HIS A 129 -13.13 9.98 3.99
N VAL A 130 -14.29 9.34 4.16
CA VAL A 130 -15.25 9.05 3.09
C VAL A 130 -16.68 9.42 3.52
N PRO A 131 -17.44 10.22 2.74
CA PRO A 131 -18.84 10.49 3.03
C PRO A 131 -19.72 9.27 2.74
N ILE A 132 -20.86 9.15 3.42
CA ILE A 132 -21.68 7.93 3.45
C ILE A 132 -22.11 7.42 2.07
N ASP A 133 -22.42 8.32 1.15
CA ASP A 133 -22.84 8.04 -0.23
C ASP A 133 -21.70 7.41 -1.07
N LYS A 134 -20.44 7.61 -0.67
CA LYS A 134 -19.26 7.09 -1.35
C LYS A 134 -18.74 5.76 -0.79
N ILE A 135 -19.20 5.31 0.38
CA ILE A 135 -18.72 4.07 1.04
C ILE A 135 -18.96 2.85 0.16
N LYS A 136 -20.17 2.68 -0.40
CA LYS A 136 -20.52 1.52 -1.24
C LYS A 136 -19.61 1.38 -2.45
N LYS A 137 -19.19 2.50 -3.06
CA LYS A 137 -18.28 2.47 -4.20
C LYS A 137 -16.92 1.91 -3.80
N ASN A 138 -16.37 2.29 -2.65
CA ASN A 138 -15.09 1.75 -2.17
C ASN A 138 -15.14 0.23 -2.00
N MET A 139 -16.19 -0.29 -1.37
CA MET A 139 -16.34 -1.73 -1.20
C MET A 139 -16.47 -2.46 -2.53
N THR A 140 -17.25 -1.90 -3.47
CA THR A 140 -17.43 -2.49 -4.81
C THR A 140 -16.10 -2.53 -5.57
N GLU A 141 -15.33 -1.43 -5.56
CA GLU A 141 -14.03 -1.37 -6.23
C GLU A 141 -13.03 -2.34 -5.60
N GLN A 142 -12.98 -2.44 -4.28
CA GLN A 142 -12.05 -3.34 -3.60
C GLN A 142 -12.37 -4.82 -3.88
N LEU A 143 -13.63 -5.25 -3.76
CA LEU A 143 -14.01 -6.64 -4.05
C LEU A 143 -13.62 -7.03 -5.48
N LYS A 144 -13.91 -6.14 -6.44
CA LYS A 144 -13.64 -6.36 -7.85
C LYS A 144 -12.15 -6.39 -8.17
N HIS A 145 -11.39 -5.44 -7.66
CA HIS A 145 -9.99 -5.22 -8.06
C HIS A 145 -8.98 -5.97 -7.18
N CYS A 146 -9.35 -6.31 -5.94
CA CYS A 146 -8.50 -7.04 -5.00
C CYS A 146 -8.97 -8.48 -4.75
N HIS A 147 -9.85 -9.01 -5.61
CA HIS A 147 -10.21 -10.43 -5.64
C HIS A 147 -10.78 -10.95 -4.33
N GLU A 148 -11.63 -10.12 -3.70
CA GLU A 148 -12.27 -10.44 -2.42
C GLU A 148 -11.29 -10.72 -1.27
N ALA A 149 -10.03 -10.27 -1.39
CA ALA A 149 -9.11 -10.27 -0.26
C ALA A 149 -9.72 -9.48 0.92
N PRO A 150 -9.47 -9.87 2.18
CA PRO A 150 -9.95 -9.14 3.35
C PRO A 150 -9.65 -7.64 3.27
N PHE A 151 -10.63 -6.81 3.64
CA PHE A 151 -10.50 -5.35 3.59
C PHE A 151 -10.46 -4.77 5.01
N TYR A 152 -9.46 -3.94 5.28
CA TYR A 152 -9.18 -3.33 6.58
C TYR A 152 -9.30 -1.80 6.47
N THR A 153 -10.30 -1.21 7.12
CA THR A 153 -10.64 0.23 7.03
C THR A 153 -10.73 0.86 8.40
#